data_AF-A0A376L7C1-F1
#
_entry.id   AF-A0A376L7C1-F1
#
_cell.length_a   1.000
_cell.length_b   1.000
_cell.length_c   1.000
_cell.angle_alpha   90.00
_cell.angle_beta   90.00
_cell.angle_gamma   90.00
#
_symmetry.space_group_name_H-M   'P 1'
#
loop_
_entity.id
_entity.type
_entity.pdbx_description
1 polymer ?
#
loop_
_entity_poly.entity_id
_entity_poly.type
_entity_poly.pdbx_seq_one_letter_code
_entity_poly.pdbx_strand_id
1 'polypeptide(L)'
;MRFCAILGSLAMGMMFDSRNIPDDLMTNGQYYAFQKLGEYYNMGNTLMVIYAIANTLGQVAALVFSIDAPLKVLLGDADSKYIPASLCRTNASGTPVNGYFLTLVLVAILIMLPTLGIGDMNNLYKWLLNLNSVVMPLRYLWVFVAFIAVVRLAQKYKPEYVFIRNRPLAMTVGIWCFTFTAFACLTGIFPKMEAFTAEWTFQLALNIATPFVLVGLGLIFPLLARKANKK
;
A
#
# COMPACT_ATOMS: atom_id res chain seq x y z
N MET A 1 9.65 8.26 -13.70
CA MET A 1 9.75 7.05 -12.84
C MET A 1 9.33 5.76 -13.55
N ARG A 2 8.16 5.69 -14.22
CA ARG A 2 7.67 4.45 -14.85
C ARG A 2 8.57 3.87 -15.96
N PHE A 3 9.19 4.71 -16.78
CA PHE A 3 10.11 4.27 -17.84
C PHE A 3 11.42 3.67 -17.29
N CYS A 4 12.02 4.31 -16.29
CA CYS A 4 13.21 3.82 -15.59
C CYS A 4 12.96 2.48 -14.90
N ALA A 5 11.75 2.26 -14.36
CA ALA A 5 11.39 0.98 -13.75
C ALA A 5 11.34 -0.16 -14.78
N ILE A 6 10.80 0.10 -15.98
CA ILE A 6 10.75 -0.90 -17.06
C ILE A 6 12.16 -1.26 -17.53
N LEU A 7 13.00 -0.26 -17.79
CA LEU A 7 14.39 -0.49 -18.21
C LEU A 7 15.22 -1.17 -17.12
N GLY A 8 15.02 -0.79 -15.85
CA GLY A 8 15.69 -1.41 -14.71
C GLY A 8 15.31 -2.88 -14.53
N SER A 9 14.01 -3.21 -14.64
CA SER A 9 13.55 -4.60 -14.59
C SER A 9 14.08 -5.43 -15.77
N LEU A 10 14.14 -4.83 -16.97
CA LEU A 10 14.68 -5.49 -18.16
C LEU A 10 16.19 -5.72 -18.04
N ALA A 11 16.94 -4.75 -17.50
CA ALA A 11 18.37 -4.90 -17.21
C ALA A 11 18.63 -6.01 -16.19
N MET A 12 17.87 -6.05 -15.08
CA MET A 12 18.00 -7.14 -14.11
C MET A 12 17.67 -8.51 -14.74
N GLY A 13 16.63 -8.60 -15.57
CA GLY A 13 16.31 -9.83 -16.29
C GLY A 13 17.38 -10.33 -17.26
N MET A 14 18.27 -9.44 -17.75
CA MET A 14 19.41 -9.82 -18.59
C MET A 14 20.68 -10.16 -17.78
N MET A 15 20.79 -9.68 -16.55
CA MET A 15 21.99 -9.85 -15.70
C MET A 15 21.92 -11.09 -14.78
N PHE A 16 20.73 -11.62 -14.52
CA PHE A 16 20.51 -12.79 -13.66
C PHE A 16 19.99 -13.98 -14.48
N ASP A 17 20.56 -15.16 -14.22
CA ASP A 17 20.11 -16.41 -14.84
C ASP A 17 18.84 -16.90 -14.13
N SER A 18 17.76 -17.07 -14.90
CA SER A 18 16.45 -17.51 -14.40
C SER A 18 16.46 -18.93 -13.82
N ARG A 19 17.53 -19.72 -14.04
CA ARG A 19 17.64 -21.10 -13.54
C ARG A 19 18.26 -21.23 -12.14
N ASN A 20 18.93 -20.19 -11.64
CA ASN A 20 19.55 -20.19 -10.31
C ASN A 20 19.34 -18.83 -9.62
N ILE A 21 18.09 -18.57 -9.22
CA ILE A 21 17.68 -17.32 -8.59
C ILE A 21 18.02 -17.39 -7.10
N PRO A 22 18.88 -16.51 -6.56
CA PRO A 22 19.09 -16.43 -5.12
C PRO A 22 17.81 -16.04 -4.39
N ASP A 23 17.53 -16.66 -3.25
CA ASP A 23 16.29 -16.44 -2.47
C ASP A 23 16.09 -14.98 -2.00
N ASP A 24 17.18 -14.20 -1.94
CA ASP A 24 17.21 -12.80 -1.54
C ASP A 24 17.22 -11.82 -2.72
N LEU A 25 17.11 -12.28 -3.96
CA LEU A 25 17.16 -11.43 -5.16
C LEU A 25 16.10 -10.32 -5.12
N MET A 26 14.91 -10.58 -4.56
CA MET A 26 13.87 -9.55 -4.42
C MET A 26 14.29 -8.37 -3.54
N THR A 27 15.20 -8.59 -2.59
CA THR A 27 15.65 -7.58 -1.63
C THR A 27 17.01 -7.00 -2.04
N ASN A 28 17.91 -7.85 -2.55
CA ASN A 28 19.30 -7.50 -2.81
C ASN A 28 19.69 -7.45 -4.30
N GLY A 29 18.76 -7.76 -5.22
CA GLY A 29 19.05 -7.88 -6.65
C GLY A 29 19.64 -6.63 -7.28
N GLN A 30 19.27 -5.45 -6.78
CA GLN A 30 19.86 -4.18 -7.23
C GLN A 30 21.33 -4.08 -6.83
N TYR A 31 21.70 -4.49 -5.61
CA TYR A 31 23.10 -4.49 -5.14
C TYR A 31 23.96 -5.48 -5.92
N TYR A 32 23.44 -6.69 -6.16
CA TYR A 32 24.12 -7.69 -6.98
C TYR A 32 24.31 -7.23 -8.43
N ALA A 33 23.35 -6.47 -8.99
CA ALA A 33 23.50 -5.90 -10.33
C ALA A 33 24.65 -4.90 -10.38
N PHE A 34 24.76 -3.98 -9.41
CA PHE A 34 25.87 -3.02 -9.35
C PHE A 34 27.22 -3.68 -9.01
N GLN A 35 27.21 -4.78 -8.26
CA GLN A 35 28.40 -5.59 -8.02
C GLN A 35 28.90 -6.25 -9.32
N LYS A 36 28.03 -6.94 -10.06
CA LYS A 36 28.38 -7.53 -11.37
C LYS A 36 28.87 -6.48 -12.37
N LEU A 37 28.27 -5.29 -12.36
CA LEU A 37 28.73 -4.18 -13.20
C LEU A 37 30.14 -3.74 -12.79
N GLY A 38 30.40 -3.63 -11.48
CA GLY A 38 31.72 -3.28 -10.96
C GLY A 38 32.78 -4.34 -11.28
N GLU A 39 32.44 -5.62 -11.24
CA GLU A 39 33.31 -6.71 -11.69
C GLU A 39 33.61 -6.61 -13.20
N TYR A 40 32.61 -6.32 -14.03
CA TYR A 40 32.79 -6.13 -15.49
C TYR A 40 33.74 -4.97 -15.83
N TYR A 41 33.67 -3.87 -15.09
CA TYR A 41 34.54 -2.70 -15.29
C TYR A 41 35.86 -2.76 -14.49
N ASN A 42 36.20 -3.89 -13.85
CA ASN A 42 37.35 -4.03 -12.94
C ASN A 42 37.37 -3.04 -11.76
N MET A 43 36.21 -2.47 -11.40
CA MET A 43 36.01 -1.56 -10.27
C MET A 43 35.62 -2.27 -8.97
N GLY A 44 35.49 -3.61 -9.01
CA GLY A 44 35.10 -4.45 -7.89
C GLY A 44 33.81 -3.97 -7.22
N ASN A 45 33.78 -3.91 -5.89
CA ASN A 45 32.59 -3.56 -5.12
C ASN A 45 32.31 -2.05 -5.03
N THR A 46 33.13 -1.20 -5.66
CA THR A 46 33.03 0.26 -5.52
C THR A 46 31.66 0.79 -5.96
N LEU A 47 31.14 0.30 -7.08
CA LEU A 47 29.83 0.72 -7.60
C LEU A 47 28.67 0.26 -6.70
N MET A 48 28.78 -0.93 -6.11
CA MET A 48 27.81 -1.43 -5.13
C MET A 48 27.76 -0.55 -3.88
N VAL A 49 28.92 -0.12 -3.36
CA VAL A 49 29.00 0.74 -2.16
C VAL A 49 28.42 2.13 -2.43
N ILE A 50 28.76 2.74 -3.57
CA ILE A 50 28.18 4.04 -3.98
C ILE A 50 26.66 3.93 -4.11
N TYR A 51 26.18 2.87 -4.75
CA TYR A 51 24.75 2.61 -4.87
C TYR A 51 24.09 2.40 -3.50
N ALA A 52 24.72 1.68 -2.58
CA ALA A 52 24.20 1.45 -1.24
C ALA A 52 24.00 2.76 -0.46
N ILE A 53 24.97 3.67 -0.52
CA ILE A 53 24.87 4.98 0.13
C ILE A 53 23.76 5.81 -0.50
N ALA A 54 23.70 5.87 -1.83
CA ALA A 54 22.67 6.61 -2.55
C ALA A 54 21.26 6.06 -2.27
N ASN A 55 21.10 4.73 -2.28
CA ASN A 55 19.84 4.08 -1.97
C ASN A 55 19.42 4.32 -0.51
N THR A 56 20.36 4.27 0.43
CA THR A 56 20.08 4.56 1.85
C THR A 56 19.58 5.99 2.02
N LEU A 57 20.28 6.98 1.45
CA LEU A 57 19.86 8.39 1.50
C LEU A 57 18.50 8.60 0.82
N GLY A 58 18.28 7.96 -0.33
CA GLY A 58 17.02 8.01 -1.06
C GLY A 58 15.85 7.43 -0.27
N GLN A 59 16.04 6.27 0.37
CA GLN A 59 15.02 5.62 1.20
C GLN A 59 14.72 6.42 2.46
N VAL A 60 15.72 7.02 3.10
CA VAL A 60 15.52 7.92 4.25
C VAL A 60 14.68 9.14 3.84
N ALA A 61 15.02 9.78 2.71
CA ALA A 61 14.24 10.91 2.20
C ALA A 61 12.78 10.49 1.87
N ALA A 62 12.62 9.37 1.17
CA ALA A 62 11.30 8.84 0.84
C ALA A 62 10.46 8.52 2.08
N LEU A 63 11.07 7.97 3.14
CA LEU A 63 10.41 7.69 4.42
C LEU A 63 9.90 8.97 5.08
N VAL A 64 10.73 10.02 5.15
CA VAL A 64 10.34 11.31 5.74
C VAL A 64 9.14 11.90 4.99
N PHE A 65 9.18 11.94 3.66
CA PHE A 65 8.05 12.42 2.86
C PHE A 65 6.80 11.55 2.99
N SER A 66 6.96 10.22 3.08
CA SER A 66 5.86 9.27 3.21
C SER A 66 5.16 9.35 4.57
N ILE A 67 5.79 9.92 5.60
CA ILE A 67 5.15 10.18 6.90
C ILE A 67 4.43 11.53 6.88
N ASP A 68 5.09 12.58 6.38
CA ASP A 68 4.58 13.95 6.45
C ASP A 68 3.38 14.17 5.50
N ALA A 69 3.46 13.68 4.26
CA ALA A 69 2.44 13.95 3.25
C ALA A 69 1.07 13.30 3.57
N PRO A 70 0.97 12.01 3.92
CA PRO A 70 -0.32 11.41 4.28
C PRO A 70 -0.90 12.00 5.55
N LEU A 71 -0.07 12.36 6.53
CA LEU A 71 -0.53 12.96 7.78
C LEU A 71 -1.11 14.37 7.56
N LYS A 72 -0.44 15.19 6.74
CA LYS A 72 -0.94 16.51 6.33
C LYS A 72 -2.20 16.43 5.51
N VAL A 73 -2.33 15.47 4.59
CA VAL A 73 -3.59 15.27 3.83
C VAL A 73 -4.70 14.79 4.77
N LEU A 74 -4.43 13.82 5.64
CA LEU A 74 -5.42 13.26 6.55
C LEU A 74 -5.95 14.30 7.56
N LEU A 75 -5.11 15.25 7.98
CA LEU A 75 -5.47 16.24 8.99
C LEU A 75 -5.74 17.65 8.43
N GLY A 76 -5.22 17.96 7.25
CA GLY A 76 -5.48 19.20 6.52
C GLY A 76 -6.84 19.22 5.83
N ASP A 77 -7.31 18.07 5.34
CA ASP A 77 -8.66 17.88 4.81
C ASP A 77 -9.63 17.30 5.85
N ALA A 78 -9.25 17.33 7.14
CA ALA A 78 -10.08 16.85 8.23
C ALA A 78 -11.28 17.76 8.44
N ASP A 79 -12.35 17.50 7.68
CA ASP A 79 -13.66 18.03 7.96
C ASP A 79 -14.04 17.58 9.38
N SER A 80 -14.26 18.55 10.28
CA SER A 80 -14.55 18.34 11.71
C SER A 80 -15.65 17.30 11.95
N LYS A 81 -16.51 17.09 10.94
CA LYS A 81 -17.61 16.13 10.92
C LYS A 81 -17.19 14.65 10.90
N TYR A 82 -15.99 14.32 10.41
CA TYR A 82 -15.55 12.93 10.21
C TYR A 82 -14.32 12.54 11.03
N ILE A 83 -13.52 13.50 11.50
CA ILE A 83 -12.32 13.25 12.31
C ILE A 83 -12.49 13.91 13.68
N PRO A 84 -12.34 13.17 14.80
CA PRO A 84 -12.54 13.75 16.13
C PRO A 84 -11.45 14.80 16.42
N ALA A 85 -11.86 15.94 16.97
CA ALA A 85 -10.99 17.08 17.31
C ALA A 85 -9.79 16.70 18.21
N SER A 86 -9.86 15.56 18.92
CA SER A 86 -8.75 15.00 19.68
C SER A 86 -7.56 14.56 18.81
N LEU A 87 -7.79 14.10 17.57
CA LEU A 87 -6.72 13.69 16.64
C LEU A 87 -6.12 14.88 15.89
N CYS A 88 -6.89 15.96 15.71
CA CYS A 88 -6.45 17.21 15.09
C CYS A 88 -5.73 18.16 16.05
N ARG A 89 -5.42 17.75 17.29
CA ARG A 89 -4.65 18.58 18.22
C ARG A 89 -3.22 18.76 17.70
N THR A 90 -2.93 19.97 17.24
CA THR A 90 -1.60 20.41 16.79
C THR A 90 -0.82 21.07 17.91
N ASN A 91 0.51 20.91 17.90
CA ASN A 91 1.42 21.67 18.76
C ASN A 91 1.67 23.07 18.17
N ALA A 92 2.42 23.92 18.88
CA ALA A 92 2.77 25.29 18.50
C ALA A 92 3.39 25.41 17.08
N SER A 93 3.98 24.35 16.54
CA SER A 93 4.55 24.29 15.18
C SER A 93 3.57 23.78 14.10
N GLY A 94 2.27 23.66 14.41
CA GLY A 94 1.25 23.16 13.47
C GLY A 94 1.27 21.64 13.28
N THR A 95 2.05 20.93 14.09
CA THR A 95 2.31 19.49 13.95
C THR A 95 1.32 18.67 14.80
N PRO A 96 0.56 17.73 14.22
CA PRO A 96 -0.50 17.01 14.93
C PRO A 96 0.03 15.87 15.81
N VAL A 97 0.17 16.13 17.11
CA VAL A 97 0.86 15.25 18.08
C VAL A 97 0.15 13.91 18.26
N ASN A 98 -1.18 13.92 18.35
CA ASN A 98 -1.97 12.69 18.52
C ASN A 98 -2.01 11.83 17.26
N GLY A 99 -1.82 12.43 16.08
CA GLY A 99 -1.66 11.69 14.83
C GLY A 99 -0.36 10.89 14.79
N TYR A 100 0.75 11.48 15.24
CA TYR A 100 2.03 10.76 15.37
C TYR A 100 1.96 9.65 16.43
N PHE A 101 1.26 9.87 17.54
CA PHE A 101 1.07 8.84 18.56
C PHE A 101 0.26 7.64 18.03
N LEU A 102 -0.80 7.88 17.25
CA LEU A 102 -1.56 6.82 16.58
C LEU A 102 -0.65 6.02 15.63
N THR A 103 0.13 6.70 14.80
CA THR A 103 1.08 6.06 13.89
C THR A 103 2.13 5.25 14.65
N LEU A 104 2.64 5.77 15.79
CA LEU A 104 3.61 5.07 16.62
C LEU A 104 3.03 3.78 17.21
N VAL A 105 1.79 3.81 17.71
CA VAL A 105 1.11 2.62 18.22
C VAL A 105 0.88 1.59 17.11
N LEU A 106 0.43 2.03 15.93
CA LEU A 106 0.25 1.14 14.78
C LEU A 106 1.57 0.50 14.33
N VAL A 107 2.65 1.28 14.23
CA VAL A 107 3.98 0.78 13.86
C VAL A 107 4.52 -0.18 14.93
N ALA A 108 4.33 0.12 16.21
CA ALA A 108 4.75 -0.77 17.30
C ALA A 108 4.03 -2.13 17.23
N ILE A 109 2.72 -2.14 16.95
CA ILE A 109 1.97 -3.39 16.74
C ILE A 109 2.50 -4.15 15.53
N LEU A 110 2.79 -3.46 14.42
CA LEU A 110 3.35 -4.08 13.22
C LEU A 110 4.71 -4.73 13.47
N ILE A 111 5.58 -4.11 14.26
CA ILE A 111 6.90 -4.65 14.62
C ILE A 111 6.78 -5.89 15.51
N MET A 112 5.70 -6.01 16.30
CA MET A 112 5.44 -7.18 17.15
C MET A 112 4.81 -8.36 16.40
N LEU A 113 4.18 -8.15 15.24
CA LEU A 113 3.53 -9.23 14.46
C LEU A 113 4.42 -10.44 14.10
N PRO A 114 5.72 -10.30 13.78
CA PRO A 114 6.63 -11.44 13.57
C PRO A 114 6.67 -12.38 14.77
N THR A 115 6.76 -11.81 15.98
CA THR A 115 6.80 -12.56 17.24
C THR A 115 5.49 -13.26 17.57
N LEU A 116 4.38 -12.83 16.96
CA LEU A 116 3.04 -13.37 17.18
C LEU A 116 2.68 -14.53 16.23
N GLY A 117 3.50 -14.82 15.20
CA GLY A 117 3.28 -15.97 14.34
C GLY A 117 3.58 -15.80 12.84
N ILE A 118 4.13 -14.66 12.40
CA ILE A 118 4.63 -14.51 11.01
C ILE A 118 6.04 -15.11 10.85
N GLY A 119 6.73 -15.38 11.96
CA GLY A 119 8.08 -15.94 11.96
C GLY A 119 9.11 -14.83 11.70
N ASP A 120 9.68 -14.83 10.50
CA ASP A 120 10.80 -13.96 10.15
C ASP A 120 10.41 -12.60 9.55
N MET A 121 11.31 -11.63 9.65
CA MET A 121 11.16 -10.29 9.06
C MET A 121 10.94 -10.32 7.54
N ASN A 122 11.52 -11.30 6.84
CA ASN A 122 11.32 -11.48 5.41
C ASN A 122 9.86 -11.92 5.11
N ASN A 123 9.29 -12.80 5.94
CA ASN A 123 7.89 -13.21 5.84
C ASN A 123 6.95 -12.05 6.19
N LEU A 124 7.29 -11.20 7.17
CA LEU A 124 6.54 -9.98 7.44
C LEU A 124 6.57 -9.02 6.25
N TYR A 125 7.72 -8.82 5.61
CA TYR A 125 7.82 -7.97 4.43
C TYR A 125 6.99 -8.51 3.27
N LYS A 126 7.09 -9.82 2.97
CA LYS A 126 6.26 -10.49 1.96
C LYS A 126 4.78 -10.38 2.27
N TRP A 127 4.39 -10.55 3.53
CA TRP A 127 3.02 -10.38 3.99
C TRP A 127 2.53 -8.94 3.81
N LEU A 128 3.30 -7.93 4.21
CA LEU A 128 2.97 -6.51 4.01
C LEU A 128 2.78 -6.17 2.53
N LEU A 129 3.66 -6.67 1.66
CA LEU A 129 3.52 -6.50 0.21
C LEU A 129 2.24 -7.14 -0.32
N ASN A 130 1.92 -8.36 0.13
CA ASN A 130 0.71 -9.06 -0.27
C ASN A 130 -0.55 -8.35 0.24
N LEU A 131 -0.54 -7.91 1.50
CA LEU A 131 -1.62 -7.14 2.11
C LEU A 131 -1.87 -5.84 1.34
N ASN A 132 -0.81 -5.12 0.98
CA ASN A 132 -0.92 -3.90 0.18
C ASN A 132 -1.60 -4.16 -1.17
N SER A 133 -1.24 -5.28 -1.81
CA SER A 133 -1.85 -5.75 -3.06
C SER A 133 -3.33 -6.12 -2.91
N VAL A 134 -3.87 -6.34 -1.71
CA VAL A 134 -5.29 -6.60 -1.47
C VAL A 134 -6.02 -5.34 -1.02
N VAL A 135 -5.44 -4.60 -0.07
CA VAL A 135 -6.05 -3.41 0.54
C VAL A 135 -6.16 -2.26 -0.45
N MET A 136 -5.16 -2.04 -1.32
CA MET A 136 -5.22 -0.96 -2.31
C MET A 136 -6.31 -1.18 -3.37
N PRO A 137 -6.49 -2.39 -3.94
CA PRO A 137 -7.62 -2.69 -4.81
C PRO A 137 -8.98 -2.65 -4.12
N LEU A 138 -9.06 -3.05 -2.85
CA LEU A 138 -10.31 -3.09 -2.10
C LEU A 138 -11.00 -1.71 -2.02
N ARG A 139 -10.24 -0.62 -1.83
CA ARG A 139 -10.82 0.74 -1.89
C ARG A 139 -11.39 1.10 -3.26
N TYR A 140 -10.82 0.57 -4.35
CA TYR A 140 -11.31 0.85 -5.70
C TYR A 140 -12.62 0.12 -6.00
N LEU A 141 -12.93 -0.98 -5.32
CA LEU A 141 -14.25 -1.62 -5.44
C LEU A 141 -15.38 -0.64 -5.09
N TRP A 142 -15.21 0.16 -4.03
CA TRP A 142 -16.16 1.21 -3.67
C TRP A 142 -16.29 2.29 -4.74
N VAL A 143 -15.18 2.68 -5.36
CA VAL A 143 -15.18 3.65 -6.46
C VAL A 143 -15.94 3.11 -7.67
N PHE A 144 -15.76 1.82 -8.01
CA PHE A 144 -16.49 1.20 -9.11
C PHE A 144 -17.99 1.04 -8.79
N VAL A 145 -18.35 0.66 -7.56
CA VAL A 145 -19.75 0.63 -7.12
C VAL A 145 -20.38 2.02 -7.21
N ALA A 146 -19.68 3.06 -6.74
CA ALA A 146 -20.13 4.44 -6.85
C ALA A 146 -20.28 4.87 -8.32
N PHE A 147 -19.32 4.52 -9.18
CA PHE A 147 -19.39 4.79 -10.61
C PHE A 147 -20.60 4.13 -11.27
N ILE A 148 -20.85 2.84 -11.01
CA ILE A 148 -22.02 2.11 -11.52
C ILE A 148 -23.33 2.76 -11.01
N ALA A 149 -23.38 3.16 -9.73
CA ALA A 149 -24.52 3.85 -9.14
C ALA A 149 -24.77 5.22 -9.81
N VAL A 150 -23.73 6.00 -10.05
CA VAL A 150 -23.81 7.30 -10.73
C VAL A 150 -24.27 7.13 -12.17
N VAL A 151 -23.75 6.17 -12.93
CA VAL A 151 -24.18 5.88 -14.31
C VAL A 151 -25.66 5.46 -14.35
N ARG A 152 -26.12 4.69 -13.37
CA ARG A 152 -27.54 4.28 -13.24
C ARG A 152 -28.45 5.45 -12.86
N LEU A 153 -27.96 6.36 -12.01
CA LEU A 153 -28.69 7.56 -11.55
C LEU A 153 -28.43 8.81 -12.42
N ALA A 154 -27.71 8.67 -13.53
CA ALA A 154 -27.31 9.76 -14.41
C ALA A 154 -28.49 10.50 -15.08
N GLN A 155 -29.73 10.01 -14.95
CA GLN A 155 -30.93 10.77 -15.33
C GLN A 155 -31.27 11.90 -14.35
N LYS A 156 -30.79 11.82 -13.10
CA LYS A 156 -31.13 12.75 -12.02
C LYS A 156 -30.08 13.84 -11.79
N TYR A 157 -28.88 13.67 -12.35
CA TYR A 157 -27.74 14.57 -12.17
C TYR A 157 -27.15 14.93 -13.52
N LYS A 158 -26.89 16.23 -13.78
CA LYS A 158 -26.13 16.67 -14.95
C LYS A 158 -24.63 16.54 -14.62
N PRO A 159 -23.89 15.59 -15.23
CA PRO A 159 -22.47 15.48 -14.99
C PRO A 159 -21.74 16.60 -15.73
N GLU A 160 -20.81 17.28 -15.06
CA GLU A 160 -19.94 18.29 -15.67
C GLU A 160 -18.91 17.67 -16.63
N TYR A 161 -18.55 16.40 -16.39
CA TYR A 161 -17.64 15.62 -17.23
C TYR A 161 -18.20 14.20 -17.45
N VAL A 162 -18.18 13.73 -18.71
CA VAL A 162 -18.63 12.39 -19.10
C VAL A 162 -17.54 11.74 -19.95
N PHE A 163 -16.85 10.75 -19.40
CA PHE A 163 -15.81 9.99 -20.11
C PHE A 163 -16.42 9.07 -21.19
N ILE A 164 -17.50 8.34 -20.86
CA ILE A 164 -18.19 7.45 -21.80
C ILE A 164 -19.63 7.94 -21.97
N ARG A 165 -19.92 8.51 -23.15
CA ARG A 165 -21.25 9.06 -23.49
C ARG A 165 -22.32 7.96 -23.64
N ASN A 166 -21.90 6.75 -23.97
CA ASN A 166 -22.79 5.60 -24.14
C ASN A 166 -23.01 4.84 -22.82
N ARG A 167 -24.18 5.00 -22.22
CA ARG A 167 -24.53 4.43 -20.90
C ARG A 167 -24.35 2.91 -20.78
N PRO A 168 -24.84 2.06 -21.71
CA PRO A 168 -24.60 0.62 -21.65
C PRO A 168 -23.10 0.27 -21.70
N LEU A 169 -22.31 0.96 -22.53
CA LEU A 169 -20.86 0.74 -22.55
C LEU A 169 -20.19 1.16 -21.23
N ALA A 170 -20.59 2.30 -20.66
CA ALA A 170 -20.08 2.74 -19.37
C ALA A 170 -20.40 1.73 -18.25
N MET A 171 -21.62 1.18 -18.26
CA MET A 171 -22.07 0.15 -17.32
C MET A 171 -21.24 -1.13 -17.47
N THR A 172 -21.06 -1.63 -18.70
CA THR A 172 -20.28 -2.83 -18.97
C THR A 172 -18.82 -2.68 -18.54
N VAL A 173 -18.19 -1.55 -18.85
CA VAL A 173 -16.81 -1.26 -18.43
C VAL A 173 -16.72 -1.18 -16.90
N GLY A 174 -17.66 -0.50 -16.23
CA GLY A 174 -17.71 -0.42 -14.78
C GLY A 174 -17.84 -1.78 -14.10
N ILE A 175 -18.77 -2.62 -14.58
CA ILE A 175 -18.98 -3.99 -14.08
C ILE A 175 -17.75 -4.85 -14.35
N TRP A 176 -17.16 -4.77 -15.55
CA TRP A 176 -15.96 -5.54 -15.88
C TRP A 176 -14.78 -5.16 -14.97
N CYS A 177 -14.52 -3.87 -14.78
CA CYS A 177 -13.49 -3.38 -13.86
C CYS A 177 -13.75 -3.83 -12.42
N PHE A 178 -15.00 -3.77 -11.96
CA PHE A 178 -15.39 -4.25 -10.64
C PHE A 178 -15.11 -5.75 -10.48
N THR A 179 -15.60 -6.57 -11.41
CA THR A 179 -15.44 -8.04 -11.36
C THR A 179 -13.97 -8.44 -11.42
N PHE A 180 -13.19 -7.83 -12.32
CA PHE A 180 -11.75 -8.10 -12.43
C PHE A 180 -11.01 -7.72 -11.14
N THR A 181 -11.31 -6.54 -10.58
CA THR A 181 -10.70 -6.08 -9.33
C THR A 181 -11.10 -6.97 -8.16
N ALA A 182 -12.37 -7.38 -8.08
CA ALA A 182 -12.87 -8.26 -7.03
C ALA A 182 -12.21 -9.64 -7.11
N PHE A 183 -12.06 -10.19 -8.32
CA PHE A 183 -11.35 -11.43 -8.55
C PHE A 183 -9.87 -11.33 -8.14
N ALA A 184 -9.18 -10.24 -8.49
CA ALA A 184 -7.81 -9.99 -8.07
C ALA A 184 -7.68 -9.86 -6.53
N CYS A 185 -8.65 -9.22 -5.86
CA CYS A 185 -8.67 -9.15 -4.40
C CYS A 185 -8.85 -10.54 -3.77
N LEU A 186 -9.80 -11.33 -4.26
CA LEU A 186 -10.09 -12.67 -3.74
C LEU A 186 -8.89 -13.61 -3.87
N THR A 187 -8.23 -13.57 -5.04
CA THR A 187 -7.01 -14.36 -5.28
C THR A 187 -5.81 -13.84 -4.50
N GLY A 188 -5.72 -12.53 -4.23
CA GLY A 188 -4.65 -11.93 -3.44
C GLY A 188 -4.75 -12.22 -1.93
N ILE A 189 -5.94 -12.53 -1.40
CA ILE A 189 -6.12 -12.89 0.02
C ILE A 189 -5.35 -14.16 0.38
N PHE A 190 -5.23 -15.10 -0.56
CA PHE A 190 -4.54 -16.36 -0.34
C PHE A 190 -3.01 -16.14 -0.19
N PRO A 191 -2.40 -16.57 0.93
CA PRO A 191 -0.96 -16.48 1.11
C PRO A 191 -0.23 -17.32 0.06
N LYS A 192 0.82 -16.75 -0.55
CA LYS A 192 1.69 -17.41 -1.54
C LYS A 192 2.81 -18.19 -0.86
N MET A 193 2.46 -19.06 0.07
CA MET A 193 3.38 -19.93 0.82
C MET A 193 2.80 -21.34 0.91
N GLU A 194 3.56 -22.29 1.46
CA GLU A 194 3.09 -23.67 1.63
C GLU A 194 1.74 -23.71 2.35
N ALA A 195 0.76 -24.31 1.66
CA ALA A 195 -0.60 -24.41 2.16
C ALA A 195 -0.64 -25.29 3.43
N PHE A 196 -1.52 -24.93 4.37
CA PHE A 196 -1.77 -25.67 5.62
C PHE A 196 -0.65 -25.62 6.69
N THR A 197 0.30 -24.70 6.59
CA THR A 197 1.20 -24.38 7.71
C THR A 197 0.52 -23.43 8.72
N ALA A 198 0.97 -23.45 9.98
CA ALA A 198 0.46 -22.53 11.02
C ALA A 198 0.62 -21.06 10.58
N GLU A 199 1.75 -20.73 9.95
CA GLU A 199 2.03 -19.42 9.37
C GLU A 199 1.05 -19.07 8.22
N TRP A 200 0.71 -20.03 7.35
CA TRP A 200 -0.28 -19.81 6.29
C TRP A 200 -1.66 -19.48 6.85
N THR A 201 -2.11 -20.22 7.88
CA THR A 201 -3.40 -19.95 8.52
C THR A 201 -3.42 -18.59 9.22
N PHE A 202 -2.31 -18.20 9.85
CA PHE A 202 -2.18 -16.91 10.52
C PHE A 202 -2.17 -15.76 9.51
N GLN A 203 -1.41 -15.89 8.41
CA GLN A 203 -1.38 -14.89 7.34
C GLN A 203 -2.73 -14.76 6.62
N LEU A 204 -3.43 -15.88 6.37
CA LEU A 204 -4.77 -15.85 5.78
C LEU A 204 -5.75 -15.14 6.71
N ALA A 205 -5.72 -15.46 8.01
CA ALA A 205 -6.55 -14.78 9.01
C ALA A 205 -6.27 -13.28 9.06
N LEU A 206 -4.99 -12.87 9.04
CA LEU A 206 -4.59 -11.47 9.01
C LEU A 206 -5.00 -10.76 7.70
N ASN A 207 -4.88 -11.43 6.54
CA ASN A 207 -5.28 -10.87 5.25
C ASN A 207 -6.79 -10.63 5.16
N ILE A 208 -7.59 -11.41 5.89
CA ILE A 208 -9.03 -11.21 5.98
C ILE A 208 -9.34 -10.15 7.06
N ALA A 209 -8.79 -10.30 8.26
CA ALA A 209 -9.11 -9.45 9.41
C ALA A 209 -8.67 -8.00 9.20
N THR A 210 -7.48 -7.77 8.64
CA THR A 210 -6.89 -6.43 8.52
C THR A 210 -7.75 -5.48 7.67
N PRO A 211 -8.22 -5.86 6.46
CA PRO A 211 -9.17 -5.06 5.71
C PRO A 211 -10.46 -4.75 6.47
N PHE A 212 -11.04 -5.71 7.19
CA PHE A 212 -12.25 -5.48 7.99
C PHE A 212 -12.00 -4.50 9.13
N VAL A 213 -10.87 -4.61 9.83
CA VAL A 213 -10.46 -3.67 10.88
C VAL A 213 -10.26 -2.27 10.30
N LEU A 214 -9.60 -2.14 9.14
CA LEU A 214 -9.38 -0.86 8.48
C LEU A 214 -10.68 -0.19 8.03
N VAL A 215 -11.61 -0.96 7.44
CA VAL A 215 -12.96 -0.47 7.08
C VAL A 215 -13.74 -0.09 8.34
N GLY A 216 -13.65 -0.91 9.40
CA GLY A 216 -14.26 -0.65 10.70
C GLY A 216 -13.77 0.65 11.32
N LEU A 217 -12.45 0.88 11.35
CA LEU A 217 -11.85 2.13 11.81
C LEU A 217 -12.38 3.33 10.99
N GLY A 218 -12.47 3.19 9.67
CA GLY A 218 -13.03 4.21 8.77
C GLY A 218 -14.50 4.57 9.06
N LEU A 219 -15.29 3.65 9.62
CA LEU A 219 -16.68 3.89 10.05
C LEU A 219 -16.77 4.40 11.49
N ILE A 220 -15.85 3.97 12.37
CA ILE A 220 -15.81 4.35 13.79
C ILE A 220 -15.35 5.81 13.97
N PHE A 221 -14.35 6.26 13.22
CA PHE A 221 -13.85 7.65 13.32
C PHE A 221 -14.95 8.71 13.09
N PRO A 222 -15.81 8.61 12.05
CA PRO A 222 -16.96 9.48 11.86
C PRO A 222 -17.98 9.45 13.01
N LEU A 223 -18.22 8.27 13.59
CA LEU A 223 -19.17 8.12 14.70
C LEU A 223 -18.66 8.77 15.98
N LEU A 224 -17.36 8.65 16.25
CA LEU A 224 -16.69 9.32 17.37
C LEU A 224 -16.65 10.84 17.17
N ALA A 225 -16.37 11.31 15.94
CA ALA A 225 -16.42 12.74 15.61
C ALA A 225 -17.82 13.34 15.82
N ARG A 226 -18.87 12.64 15.38
CA ARG A 226 -20.27 13.06 15.62
C ARG A 226 -20.64 13.13 17.09
N LYS A 227 -20.10 12.24 17.94
CA LYS A 227 -20.33 12.29 19.40
C LYS A 227 -19.55 13.43 20.06
N ALA A 228 -18.34 13.73 19.58
CA ALA A 228 -17.49 14.80 20.10
C ALA A 228 -18.03 16.20 19.73
N ASN A 229 -18.55 16.41 18.52
CA ASN A 229 -19.13 17.69 18.08
C ASN A 229 -20.56 17.96 18.59
N LYS A 230 -21.19 16.99 19.27
CA LYS A 230 -22.53 17.15 19.87
C LYS A 230 -22.46 17.59 21.35
N LYS A 231 -21.25 17.71 21.89
CA LYS A 231 -20.95 18.39 23.16
C LYS A 231 -20.53 19.81 22.88
#